data_AF-A0A1F4D0Q7-F1
#
_entry.id   AF-A0A1F4D0Q7-F1
#
_cell.length_a   1.000
_cell.length_b   1.000
_cell.length_c   1.000
_cell.angle_alpha   90.00
_cell.angle_beta   90.00
_cell.angle_gamma   90.00
#
_symmetry.space_group_name_H-M   'P 1'
#
loop_
_entity.id
_entity.type
_entity.pdbx_description
1 polymer ?
#
loop_
_entity_poly.entity_id
_entity_poly.type
_entity_poly.pdbx_seq_one_letter_code
_entity_poly.pdbx_strand_id
1 'polypeptide(L)' 'MFNLEIGQELEFIEPATTEDRVIPKGTRVRVGFIMPELLESKVTLVVLGEKSQETLTVARHIVTVHCRVVQG' A
#
# COMPACT_ATOMS: atom_id res chain seq x y z
N MET A 1 -0.91 -15.33 -8.05
CA MET A 1 0.11 -14.27 -8.23
C MET A 1 -0.63 -12.95 -8.12
N PHE A 2 -0.39 -12.16 -7.08
CA PHE A 2 -1.08 -10.88 -6.87
C PHE A 2 -0.47 -9.82 -7.79
N ASN A 3 -1.18 -9.46 -8.86
CA ASN A 3 -0.76 -8.40 -9.76
C ASN A 3 -1.24 -7.07 -9.18
N LEU A 4 -0.27 -6.26 -8.77
CA LEU A 4 -0.50 -4.92 -8.25
C LEU A 4 -0.45 -3.92 -9.40
N GLU A 5 -1.45 -3.06 -9.51
CA GLU A 5 -1.60 -2.08 -10.59
C GLU A 5 -1.66 -0.65 -10.04
N ILE A 6 -1.13 0.32 -10.80
CA ILE A 6 -1.25 1.74 -10.45
C ILE A 6 -2.72 2.16 -10.52
N GLY A 7 -3.17 2.94 -9.54
CA GLY A 7 -4.55 3.39 -9.40
C GLY A 7 -5.45 2.42 -8.62
N GLN A 8 -4.97 1.20 -8.35
CA GLN A 8 -5.72 0.20 -7.60
C GLN A 8 -5.94 0.64 -6.15
N GLU A 9 -7.18 0.49 -5.66
CA GLU A 9 -7.51 0.73 -4.26
C GLU A 9 -7.39 -0.55 -3.43
N LEU A 10 -6.78 -0.39 -2.27
CA LEU A 10 -6.48 -1.47 -1.36
C LEU A 10 -6.89 -1.11 0.06
N GLU A 11 -7.18 -2.12 0.86
CA GLU A 11 -7.44 -1.99 2.29
C GLU A 11 -6.53 -2.93 3.05
N PHE A 12 -5.86 -2.39 4.08
CA PHE A 12 -5.08 -3.18 5.03
C PHE A 12 -6.03 -4.05 5.87
N ILE A 13 -5.94 -5.38 5.75
CA ILE A 13 -6.82 -6.32 6.46
C ILE A 13 -6.36 -6.62 7.89
N GLU A 14 -5.12 -6.27 8.19
CA GLU A 14 -4.46 -6.35 9.49
C GLU A 14 -3.41 -5.22 9.63
N PRO A 15 -2.91 -4.93 10.83
CA PRO A 15 -1.88 -3.92 11.01
C PRO A 15 -0.57 -4.31 10.29
N ALA A 16 0.08 -3.34 9.64
CA ALA A 16 1.36 -3.56 8.97
C ALA A 16 2.42 -2.60 9.48
N THR A 17 3.63 -3.10 9.73
CA THR A 17 4.76 -2.27 10.16
C THR A 17 5.62 -1.89 8.96
N THR A 18 5.90 -0.60 8.84
CA THR A 18 6.85 -0.03 7.89
C THR A 18 8.06 0.52 8.66
N GLU A 19 9.10 0.95 7.95
CA GLU A 19 10.28 1.56 8.59
C GLU A 19 9.92 2.77 9.45
N ASP A 20 8.94 3.57 9.00
CA ASP A 20 8.61 4.85 9.62
C ASP A 20 7.46 4.77 10.64
N ARG A 21 6.58 3.78 10.54
CA ARG A 21 5.34 3.68 11.35
C ARG A 21 4.58 2.37 11.23
N VAL A 22 3.58 2.22 12.10
CA VAL A 22 2.54 1.19 12.01
C VAL A 22 1.34 1.73 11.23
N ILE A 23 0.90 0.98 10.22
CA ILE A 23 -0.32 1.23 9.44
C ILE A 23 -1.47 0.44 10.08
N PRO A 24 -2.55 1.09 10.54
CA PRO A 24 -3.69 0.40 11.15
C PRO A 24 -4.46 -0.47 10.15
N LYS A 25 -5.12 -1.51 10.68
CA LYS A 25 -6.16 -2.25 9.95
C LYS A 25 -7.28 -1.31 9.50
N GLY A 26 -7.80 -1.52 8.30
CA GLY A 26 -8.89 -0.73 7.70
C GLY A 26 -8.40 0.52 6.97
N THR A 27 -7.11 0.84 7.06
CA THR A 27 -6.51 1.92 6.27
C THR A 27 -6.73 1.64 4.79
N ARG A 28 -7.36 2.59 4.09
CA ARG A 28 -7.54 2.53 2.64
C ARG A 28 -6.44 3.31 1.95
N VAL A 29 -5.91 2.73 0.89
CA VAL A 29 -4.84 3.34 0.11
C VAL A 29 -5.09 3.15 -1.37
N ARG A 30 -4.50 4.02 -2.18
CA ARG A 30 -4.40 3.86 -3.63
C ARG A 30 -2.96 3.67 -4.04
N VAL A 31 -2.69 2.72 -4.94
CA VAL A 31 -1.36 2.53 -5.52
C VAL A 31 -1.03 3.74 -6.40
N GLY A 32 -0.04 4.53 -5.99
CA GLY A 32 0.41 5.70 -6.73
C GLY A 32 1.54 5.38 -7.71
N PHE A 33 2.53 4.62 -7.25
CA PHE A 33 3.70 4.28 -8.05
C PHE A 33 4.28 2.93 -7.63
N ILE A 34 4.84 2.19 -8.59
CA ILE A 34 5.51 0.91 -8.35
C ILE A 34 6.95 1.08 -8.84
N MET A 35 7.92 1.04 -7.92
CA MET A 35 9.35 1.09 -8.26
C MET A 35 9.82 -0.31 -8.69
N PRO A 36 10.25 -0.46 -9.96
CA PRO A 36 10.85 -1.71 -10.44
C PRO A 36 12.36 -1.67 -10.14
N GLU A 37 12.76 -1.87 -8.89
CA GLU A 37 14.19 -2.06 -8.56
C GLU A 37 14.55 -3.55 -8.42
N LEU A 38 15.82 -3.87 -8.72
CA LEU A 38 16.37 -5.23 -8.85
C LEU A 38 16.47 -6.02 -7.53
N LEU A 39 16.44 -5.35 -6.37
CA LEU A 39 16.66 -5.98 -5.06
C LEU A 39 15.41 -6.05 -4.20
N GLU A 40 14.64 -4.96 -4.09
CA GLU A 40 13.34 -4.93 -3.43
C GLU A 40 12.38 -4.00 -4.19
N SER A 41 11.29 -4.58 -4.70
CA SER A 41 10.24 -3.74 -5.31
C SER A 41 9.54 -2.96 -4.22
N LYS A 42 9.62 -1.63 -4.27
CA LYS A 42 8.88 -0.71 -3.39
C LYS A 42 7.62 -0.20 -4.09
N VAL A 43 6.62 0.16 -3.31
CA VAL A 43 5.34 0.68 -3.76
C VAL A 43 5.04 1.95 -2.99
N THR A 44 4.72 3.02 -3.71
CA THR A 44 4.16 4.23 -3.14
C THR A 44 2.65 4.12 -3.10
N LEU A 45 2.09 4.28 -1.91
CA LEU A 45 0.67 4.24 -1.61
C LEU A 45 0.21 5.63 -1.16
N VAL A 46 -0.99 6.02 -1.58
CA VAL A 46 -1.65 7.27 -1.16
C VAL A 46 -2.76 6.92 -0.19
N VAL A 47 -2.73 7.43 1.03
CA VAL A 47 -3.76 7.17 2.05
C VAL A 47 -5.06 7.89 1.70
N LEU A 48 -6.18 7.17 1.72
CA LEU A 48 -7.52 7.66 1.40
C LEU A 48 -8.29 7.96 2.70
N GLY A 49 -8.94 9.13 2.76
CA GLY A 49 -9.70 9.59 3.96
C GLY A 49 -8.90 10.53 4.88
N GLU A 50 -7.59 10.62 4.65
CA GLU A 50 -6.69 11.68 5.11
C GLU A 50 -7.18 13.10 4.81
N LYS A 51 -7.29 14.04 5.77
CA LYS A 51 -7.40 15.48 5.43
C LYS A 51 -6.15 15.99 4.72
N SER A 52 -5.00 15.38 5.01
CA SER A 52 -3.74 15.54 4.29
C SER A 52 -3.56 14.37 3.32
N GLN A 53 -3.12 14.66 2.10
CA GLN A 53 -2.65 13.63 1.17
C GLN A 53 -1.35 13.04 1.70
N GLU A 54 -1.47 12.00 2.50
CA GLU A 54 -0.34 11.31 3.06
C GLU A 54 0.11 10.18 2.12
N THR A 55 1.42 10.09 1.88
CA THR A 55 2.02 9.03 1.08
C THR A 55 2.85 8.08 1.93
N LEU A 56 2.81 6.81 1.58
CA LEU A 56 3.52 5.71 2.21
C LEU A 56 4.42 5.05 1.17
N THR A 57 5.69 4.83 1.48
CA THR A 57 6.55 3.97 0.66
C THR A 57 6.79 2.67 1.41
N VAL A 58 6.32 1.56 0.85
CA VAL A 58 6.39 0.24 1.49
C VAL A 58 7.01 -0.78 0.57
N ALA A 59 7.58 -1.84 1.12
CA ALA A 59 7.99 -2.99 0.33
C ALA A 59 6.75 -3.64 -0.32
N ARG A 60 6.85 -4.07 -1.57
CA ARG A 60 5.74 -4.67 -2.32
C ARG A 60 5.15 -5.88 -1.62
N HIS A 61 5.97 -6.67 -0.92
CA HIS A 61 5.50 -7.84 -0.19
C HIS A 61 4.49 -7.46 0.91
N ILE A 62 4.66 -6.30 1.57
CA ILE A 62 3.72 -5.80 2.57
C ILE A 62 2.33 -5.64 1.96
N VAL A 63 2.26 -5.07 0.76
CA VAL A 63 1.01 -4.86 0.04
C VAL A 63 0.37 -6.18 -0.37
N THR A 64 1.16 -7.14 -0.86
CA THR A 64 0.64 -8.44 -1.31
C THR A 64 0.18 -9.36 -0.18
N VAL A 65 0.70 -9.16 1.05
CA VAL A 65 0.40 -10.00 2.21
C VAL A 65 -0.69 -9.38 3.08
N HIS A 66 -0.61 -8.08 3.36
CA HIS A 66 -1.45 -7.41 4.36
C HIS A 66 -2.61 -6.63 3.77
N CYS A 67 -2.73 -6.55 2.44
CA CYS A 67 -3.82 -5.83 1.77
C CYS A 67 -4.73 -6.75 0.96
N ARG A 68 -5.98 -6.33 0.84
CA ARG A 68 -6.93 -6.83 -0.15
C ARG A 68 -7.29 -5.74 -1.14
N VAL A 69 -7.70 -6.14 -2.34
CA VAL A 69 -8.28 -5.23 -3.33
C VAL A 69 -9.67 -4.80 -2.86
N VAL A 70 -9.93 -3.50 -2.89
CA VAL A 70 -11.27 -2.94 -2.68
C VAL A 70 -11.87 -2.71 -4.06
N GLN A 71 -12.93 -3.45 -4.40
CA GLN A 71 -13.74 -3.10 -5.56
C GLN A 71 -14.59 -1.89 -5.17
N GLY A 72 -14.36 -0.78 -5.86
CA GLY A 72 -15.23 0.40 -5.79
C GLY A 72 -16.58 0.14 -6.44
#